data_AF-A0A960LL41-F1
#
_entry.id   AF-A0A960LL41-F1
#
_cell.length_a   1.000
_cell.length_b   1.000
_cell.length_c   1.000
_cell.angle_alpha   90.00
_cell.angle_beta   90.00
_cell.angle_gamma   90.00
#
_symmetry.space_group_name_H-M   'P 1'
#
loop_
_entity.id
_entity.type
_entity.pdbx_description
1 polymer ?
#
loop_
_entity_poly.entity_id
_entity_poly.type
_entity_poly.pdbx_seq_one_letter_code
_entity_poly.pdbx_strand_id
1 'polypeptide(L)'
;MTWIDFTVLILYFVVMVAIGIWAMRGVKGQEDYFMGGRGFGKLLQTFAAFGAGTGAHEPVTVGRTGWTSGLSGVWSALMWLFVTPIYWITGVWYRRMRHLTLGDWFVERYDSRPLGVAYSFFAIVFYMFYLSTMFSAIAKFAVPLLGFETLSNGLDIKYVLVPSIALIVILYGVLGGLTAAYYTDLIQGIFIILLSVMLIPFGLLALVKEFGDPSTQGIMDGFRIMHERVAEEYFSLFNGPSAGEFPVPYIISLTLLVLVGIVVQPHFIATGGGSAKSEYEARVGLVTGNFLKRLCTVGWALTALIALALLAGNPEIAADPDRVWGVAAREILGPLNLGLVGLMLA
;
A
#
# COMPACT_ATOMS: atom_id res chain seq x y z
N MET A 1 -19.85 -7.63 8.59
CA MET A 1 -19.79 -7.98 7.15
C MET A 1 -21.05 -8.71 6.75
N THR A 2 -21.46 -8.57 5.50
CA THR A 2 -22.64 -9.18 4.88
C THR A 2 -22.23 -10.37 4.01
N TRP A 3 -23.19 -11.21 3.61
CA TRP A 3 -22.93 -12.33 2.68
C TRP A 3 -22.31 -11.86 1.34
N ILE A 4 -22.69 -10.67 0.89
CA ILE A 4 -22.17 -10.06 -0.34
C ILE A 4 -20.67 -9.78 -0.19
N ASP A 5 -20.25 -9.26 0.96
CA ASP A 5 -18.82 -8.99 1.25
C ASP A 5 -17.97 -10.27 1.17
N PHE A 6 -18.46 -11.37 1.75
CA PHE A 6 -17.75 -12.65 1.69
C PHE A 6 -17.68 -13.21 0.27
N THR A 7 -18.75 -13.04 -0.52
CA THR A 7 -18.78 -13.49 -1.92
C THR A 7 -17.73 -12.74 -2.76
N VAL A 8 -17.64 -11.42 -2.60
CA VAL A 8 -16.63 -10.60 -3.27
C VAL A 8 -15.22 -11.00 -2.88
N LEU A 9 -14.97 -11.23 -1.58
CA LEU A 9 -13.66 -11.65 -1.08
C LEU A 9 -13.23 -13.02 -1.62
N ILE A 10 -14.14 -14.00 -1.64
CA ILE A 10 -13.85 -15.34 -2.18
C ILE A 10 -13.57 -15.24 -3.69
N LEU A 11 -14.39 -14.48 -4.43
CA LEU A 11 -14.20 -14.29 -5.87
C LEU A 11 -12.82 -13.68 -6.16
N TYR A 12 -12.39 -12.69 -5.38
CA TYR A 12 -11.08 -12.09 -5.50
C TYR A 12 -9.95 -13.12 -5.35
N PHE A 13 -9.96 -13.91 -4.26
CA PHE A 13 -8.90 -14.91 -4.04
C PHE A 13 -8.90 -15.99 -5.13
N VAL A 14 -10.07 -16.39 -5.62
CA VAL A 14 -10.17 -17.32 -6.76
C VAL A 14 -9.51 -16.74 -8.01
N VAL A 15 -9.75 -15.46 -8.31
CA VAL A 15 -9.09 -14.77 -9.44
C VAL A 15 -7.57 -14.72 -9.25
N MET A 16 -7.07 -14.39 -8.07
CA MET A 16 -5.63 -14.34 -7.78
C MET A 16 -4.96 -15.70 -7.97
N VAL A 17 -5.57 -16.77 -7.43
CA VAL A 17 -5.08 -18.14 -7.61
C VAL A 17 -5.13 -18.57 -9.08
N ALA A 18 -6.20 -18.23 -9.80
CA ALA A 18 -6.32 -18.54 -11.23
C ALA A 18 -5.23 -17.87 -12.06
N ILE A 19 -4.87 -16.61 -11.76
CA ILE A 19 -3.76 -15.89 -12.39
C ILE A 19 -2.43 -16.58 -12.09
N GLY A 20 -2.19 -16.99 -10.84
CA GLY A 20 -1.00 -17.74 -10.46
C GLY A 20 -0.85 -19.06 -11.23
N ILE A 21 -1.92 -19.85 -11.31
CA ILE A 21 -1.94 -21.12 -12.05
C ILE A 21 -1.76 -20.91 -13.55
N TRP A 22 -2.37 -19.87 -14.11
CA TRP A 22 -2.20 -19.53 -15.53
C TRP A 22 -0.75 -19.11 -15.83
N ALA A 23 -0.17 -18.23 -15.02
CA ALA A 23 1.18 -17.73 -15.19
C ALA A 23 2.25 -18.83 -15.03
N MET A 24 2.01 -19.80 -14.13
CA MET A 24 2.88 -20.97 -13.95
C MET A 24 3.16 -21.70 -15.27
N ARG A 25 2.16 -21.81 -16.16
CA ARG A 25 2.31 -22.50 -17.45
C ARG A 25 3.33 -21.82 -18.38
N GLY A 26 3.65 -20.56 -18.13
CA GLY A 26 4.65 -19.78 -18.87
C GLY A 26 6.07 -19.88 -18.33
N VAL A 27 6.27 -20.43 -17.13
CA VAL A 27 7.58 -20.50 -16.47
C VAL A 27 8.36 -21.72 -16.97
N LYS A 28 9.41 -21.51 -17.78
CA LYS A 28 10.26 -22.60 -18.30
C LYS A 28 11.69 -22.57 -17.77
N GLY A 29 12.13 -21.45 -17.21
CA GLY A 29 13.46 -21.29 -16.63
C GLY A 29 13.55 -20.16 -15.61
N GLN A 30 14.76 -19.92 -15.12
CA GLN A 30 15.03 -18.89 -14.10
C GLN A 30 14.72 -17.46 -14.58
N GLU A 31 15.02 -17.14 -15.84
CA GLU A 31 14.74 -15.80 -16.38
C GLU A 31 13.22 -15.55 -16.49
N ASP A 32 12.45 -16.56 -16.87
CA ASP A 32 10.99 -16.45 -16.88
C ASP A 32 10.43 -16.28 -15.47
N TYR A 33 10.99 -17.01 -14.51
CA TYR A 33 10.55 -16.95 -13.11
C TYR A 33 10.87 -15.61 -12.44
N PHE A 34 12.13 -15.14 -12.54
CA PHE A 34 12.60 -13.95 -11.82
C PHE A 34 12.43 -12.64 -12.60
N MET A 35 12.37 -12.69 -13.93
CA MET A 35 12.33 -11.49 -14.78
C MET A 35 11.13 -11.45 -15.75
N GLY A 36 10.28 -12.50 -15.76
CA GLY A 36 9.11 -12.56 -16.64
C GLY A 36 9.45 -12.45 -18.13
N GLY A 37 10.61 -12.98 -18.53
CA GLY A 37 11.09 -12.89 -19.91
C GLY A 37 11.43 -11.47 -20.38
N ARG A 38 11.51 -10.49 -19.46
CA ARG A 38 11.84 -9.07 -19.73
C ARG A 38 10.94 -8.43 -20.80
N GLY A 39 9.68 -8.86 -20.87
CA GLY A 39 8.72 -8.46 -21.92
C GLY A 39 7.71 -7.40 -21.47
N PHE A 40 7.76 -6.95 -20.23
CA PHE A 40 6.69 -6.12 -19.68
C PHE A 40 6.67 -4.71 -20.28
N GLY A 41 5.48 -4.28 -20.70
CA GLY A 41 5.22 -2.91 -21.15
C GLY A 41 4.93 -1.95 -20.00
N LYS A 42 4.76 -0.66 -20.35
CA LYS A 42 4.50 0.47 -19.46
C LYS A 42 3.45 0.16 -18.41
N LEU A 43 2.30 -0.37 -18.83
CA LEU A 43 1.18 -0.61 -17.91
C LEU A 43 1.57 -1.56 -16.78
N LEU A 44 2.09 -2.75 -17.12
CA LEU A 44 2.51 -3.73 -16.12
C LEU A 44 3.68 -3.22 -15.28
N GLN A 45 4.63 -2.48 -15.88
CA GLN A 45 5.72 -1.86 -15.13
C GLN A 45 5.23 -0.77 -14.16
N THR A 46 4.26 0.04 -14.57
CA THR A 46 3.62 1.06 -13.73
C THR A 46 2.94 0.43 -12.53
N PHE A 47 2.14 -0.62 -12.76
CA PHE A 47 1.44 -1.27 -11.66
C PHE A 47 2.34 -2.15 -10.80
N ALA A 48 3.39 -2.75 -11.34
CA ALA A 48 4.41 -3.43 -10.56
C ALA A 48 5.18 -2.46 -9.65
N ALA A 49 5.58 -1.30 -10.17
CA ALA A 49 6.23 -0.26 -9.36
C ALA A 49 5.26 0.34 -8.32
N PHE A 50 3.99 0.50 -8.69
CA PHE A 50 2.94 0.93 -7.77
C PHE A 50 2.72 -0.11 -6.66
N GLY A 51 2.47 -1.38 -6.98
CA GLY A 51 2.20 -2.46 -6.04
C GLY A 51 3.38 -2.74 -5.11
N ALA A 52 4.60 -2.82 -5.64
CA ALA A 52 5.81 -2.97 -4.83
C ALA A 52 6.02 -1.80 -3.86
N GLY A 53 5.62 -0.59 -4.26
CA GLY A 53 5.66 0.59 -3.40
C GLY A 53 4.44 0.77 -2.50
N THR A 54 3.34 0.06 -2.74
CA THR A 54 2.01 0.34 -2.17
C THR A 54 1.40 -0.94 -1.63
N GLY A 55 1.81 -1.32 -0.42
CA GLY A 55 1.19 -2.43 0.31
C GLY A 55 -0.03 -2.00 1.10
N ALA A 56 -0.78 -2.98 1.61
CA ALA A 56 -1.93 -2.77 2.50
C ALA A 56 -1.60 -1.98 3.77
N HIS A 57 -0.32 -1.88 4.15
CA HIS A 57 0.11 -1.07 5.29
C HIS A 57 0.06 0.44 5.03
N GLU A 58 0.17 0.90 3.78
CA GLU A 58 0.32 2.34 3.49
C GLU A 58 -0.95 3.13 3.85
N PRO A 59 -2.18 2.71 3.47
CA PRO A 59 -3.39 3.39 3.89
C PRO A 59 -3.57 3.37 5.42
N VAL A 60 -3.14 2.27 6.07
CA VAL A 60 -3.16 2.13 7.53
C VAL A 60 -2.20 3.15 8.18
N THR A 61 -0.96 3.23 7.70
CA THR A 61 0.05 4.16 8.21
C THR A 61 -0.35 5.62 7.97
N VAL A 62 -0.80 5.97 6.77
CA VAL A 62 -1.24 7.34 6.46
C VAL A 62 -2.55 7.69 7.18
N GLY A 63 -3.44 6.71 7.37
CA GLY A 63 -4.62 6.86 8.21
C GLY A 63 -4.26 7.15 9.67
N ARG A 64 -3.33 6.38 10.25
CA ARG A 64 -2.82 6.58 11.62
C ARG A 64 -2.16 7.95 11.78
N THR A 65 -1.21 8.29 10.91
CA THR A 65 -0.48 9.56 11.01
C THR A 65 -1.38 10.75 10.70
N GLY A 66 -2.36 10.59 9.81
CA GLY A 66 -3.42 11.57 9.56
C GLY A 66 -4.31 11.79 10.79
N TRP A 67 -4.62 10.71 11.52
CA TRP A 67 -5.37 10.78 12.77
C TRP A 67 -4.58 11.47 13.90
N THR A 68 -3.31 11.13 14.09
CA THR A 68 -2.52 11.66 15.21
C THR A 68 -1.91 13.04 14.93
N SER A 69 -1.51 13.31 13.69
CA SER A 69 -0.75 14.51 13.29
C SER A 69 -1.49 15.40 12.29
N GLY A 70 -2.74 15.08 11.94
CA GLY A 70 -3.49 15.79 10.90
C GLY A 70 -2.83 15.67 9.52
N LEU A 71 -3.01 16.69 8.69
CA LEU A 71 -2.50 16.73 7.32
C LEU A 71 -0.96 16.66 7.27
N SER A 72 -0.26 17.13 8.31
CA SER A 72 1.20 16.95 8.40
C SER A 72 1.64 15.48 8.39
N GLY A 73 0.77 14.55 8.81
CA GLY A 73 1.01 13.10 8.74
C GLY A 73 1.23 12.57 7.32
N VAL A 74 0.78 13.30 6.29
CA VAL A 74 0.96 12.93 4.88
C VAL A 74 2.44 12.81 4.49
N TRP A 75 3.34 13.50 5.21
CA TRP A 75 4.79 13.43 4.98
C TRP A 75 5.39 12.05 5.27
N SER A 76 4.71 11.20 6.04
CA SER A 76 5.04 9.78 6.19
C SER A 76 5.14 9.03 4.85
N ALA A 77 4.44 9.52 3.81
CA ALA A 77 4.47 8.94 2.48
C ALA A 77 4.91 9.92 1.38
N LEU A 78 4.67 11.23 1.51
CA LEU A 78 5.04 12.22 0.48
C LEU A 78 6.53 12.52 0.39
N MET A 79 7.35 12.25 1.41
CA MET A 79 8.81 12.41 1.34
C MET A 79 9.44 11.66 0.14
N TRP A 80 8.83 10.54 -0.26
CA TRP A 80 9.25 9.75 -1.41
C TRP A 80 9.02 10.44 -2.76
N LEU A 81 8.26 11.53 -2.81
CA LEU A 81 8.05 12.33 -4.03
C LEU A 81 9.38 12.85 -4.57
N PHE A 82 10.30 13.24 -3.70
CA PHE A 82 11.61 13.77 -4.08
C PHE A 82 12.54 12.70 -4.69
N VAL A 83 12.21 11.41 -4.54
CA VAL A 83 12.94 10.29 -5.14
C VAL A 83 12.58 10.09 -6.61
N THR A 84 11.48 10.66 -7.09
CA THR A 84 10.98 10.46 -8.46
C THR A 84 12.01 10.73 -9.57
N PRO A 85 12.86 11.78 -9.52
CA PRO A 85 13.91 11.98 -10.52
C PRO A 85 14.95 10.84 -10.54
N ILE A 86 15.23 10.23 -9.39
CA ILE A 86 16.16 9.11 -9.26
C ILE A 86 15.60 7.87 -9.96
N TYR A 87 14.29 7.64 -9.91
CA TYR A 87 13.63 6.57 -10.65
C TYR A 87 13.80 6.70 -12.16
N TRP A 88 13.71 7.92 -12.69
CA TRP A 88 13.92 8.15 -14.13
C TRP A 88 15.34 7.78 -14.59
N ILE A 89 16.33 8.01 -13.74
CA ILE A 89 17.74 7.72 -14.03
C ILE A 89 18.01 6.22 -13.85
N THR A 90 17.65 5.69 -12.69
CA THR A 90 17.99 4.32 -12.27
C THR A 90 17.25 3.26 -13.07
N GLY A 91 16.06 3.56 -13.61
CA GLY A 91 15.32 2.64 -14.47
C GLY A 91 16.12 2.18 -15.71
N VAL A 92 17.00 3.04 -16.21
CA VAL A 92 17.94 2.70 -17.31
C VAL A 92 19.00 1.73 -16.83
N TRP A 93 19.55 1.98 -15.65
CA TRP A 93 20.64 1.19 -15.09
C TRP A 93 20.18 -0.24 -14.86
N TYR A 94 19.05 -0.46 -14.20
CA TYR A 94 18.52 -1.81 -13.99
C TYR A 94 18.23 -2.52 -15.30
N ARG A 95 17.73 -1.80 -16.31
CA ARG A 95 17.50 -2.40 -17.62
C ARG A 95 18.78 -2.80 -18.34
N ARG A 96 19.88 -2.08 -18.14
CA ARG A 96 21.20 -2.33 -18.76
C ARG A 96 22.04 -3.37 -18.01
N MET A 97 21.94 -3.41 -16.68
CA MET A 97 22.73 -4.31 -15.83
C MET A 97 22.46 -5.79 -16.15
N ARG A 98 21.22 -6.15 -16.54
CA ARG A 98 20.83 -7.53 -16.93
C ARG A 98 21.15 -8.62 -15.89
N HIS A 99 21.46 -8.27 -14.65
CA HIS A 99 21.54 -9.24 -13.55
C HIS A 99 20.14 -9.67 -13.08
N LEU A 100 20.11 -10.78 -12.35
CA LEU A 100 18.89 -11.29 -11.71
C LEU A 100 18.74 -10.72 -10.30
N THR A 101 19.84 -10.54 -9.58
CA THR A 101 19.84 -9.98 -8.23
C THR A 101 20.80 -8.80 -8.09
N LEU A 102 20.54 -7.94 -7.09
CA LEU A 102 21.52 -6.91 -6.71
C LEU A 102 22.79 -7.52 -6.12
N GLY A 103 22.73 -8.73 -5.53
CA GLY A 103 23.91 -9.46 -5.08
C GLY A 103 24.88 -9.76 -6.21
N ASP A 104 24.39 -10.22 -7.36
CA ASP A 104 25.19 -10.47 -8.56
C ASP A 104 25.89 -9.19 -9.02
N TRP A 105 25.18 -8.06 -8.98
CA TRP A 105 25.76 -6.75 -9.32
C TRP A 105 26.90 -6.37 -8.38
N PHE A 106 26.78 -6.61 -7.06
CA PHE A 106 27.87 -6.35 -6.12
C PHE A 106 29.10 -7.22 -6.40
N VAL A 107 28.91 -8.48 -6.80
CA VAL A 107 30.02 -9.36 -7.19
C VAL A 107 30.71 -8.81 -8.43
N GLU A 108 29.97 -8.43 -9.47
CA GLU A 108 30.55 -7.91 -10.71
C GLU A 108 31.21 -6.54 -10.53
N ARG A 109 30.57 -5.63 -9.79
CA ARG A 109 31.04 -4.25 -9.62
C ARG A 109 32.30 -4.14 -8.76
N TYR A 110 32.45 -5.00 -7.77
CA TYR A 110 33.52 -4.96 -6.77
C TYR A 110 34.46 -6.17 -6.83
N ASP A 111 34.25 -7.09 -7.79
CA ASP A 111 35.00 -8.34 -7.95
C ASP A 111 35.10 -9.16 -6.65
N SER A 112 34.03 -9.11 -5.83
CA SER A 112 34.04 -9.63 -4.45
C SER A 112 32.81 -10.49 -4.19
N ARG A 113 33.01 -11.82 -4.24
CA ARG A 113 31.99 -12.81 -3.84
C ARG A 113 31.52 -12.62 -2.39
N PRO A 114 32.41 -12.37 -1.40
CA PRO A 114 31.96 -12.12 -0.02
C PRO A 114 30.99 -10.94 0.09
N LEU A 115 31.16 -9.89 -0.71
CA LEU A 115 30.28 -8.73 -0.70
C LEU A 115 28.87 -9.06 -1.21
N GLY A 116 28.77 -9.82 -2.31
CA GLY A 116 27.48 -10.29 -2.82
C GLY A 116 26.74 -11.21 -1.83
N VAL A 117 27.48 -12.07 -1.13
CA VAL A 117 26.92 -12.94 -0.07
C VAL A 117 26.45 -12.10 1.12
N ALA A 118 27.25 -11.13 1.57
CA ALA A 118 26.88 -10.22 2.66
C ALA A 118 25.60 -9.43 2.33
N TYR A 119 25.49 -8.91 1.09
CA TYR A 119 24.29 -8.24 0.62
C TYR A 119 23.07 -9.19 0.60
N SER A 120 23.25 -10.42 0.14
CA SER A 120 22.17 -11.41 0.09
C SER A 120 21.65 -11.76 1.49
N PHE A 121 22.55 -11.91 2.47
CA PHE A 121 22.17 -12.12 3.86
C PHE A 121 21.42 -10.91 4.43
N PHE A 122 21.92 -9.69 4.19
CA PHE A 122 21.23 -8.45 4.55
C PHE A 122 19.83 -8.39 3.94
N ALA A 123 19.68 -8.70 2.65
CA ALA A 123 18.41 -8.67 1.94
C ALA A 123 17.37 -9.64 2.54
N ILE A 124 17.79 -10.85 2.91
CA ILE A 124 16.91 -11.85 3.55
C ILE A 124 16.43 -11.35 4.91
N VAL A 125 17.36 -10.87 5.75
CA VAL A 125 17.02 -10.36 7.09
C VAL A 125 16.11 -9.13 6.98
N PHE A 126 16.44 -8.20 6.09
CA PHE A 126 15.63 -7.02 5.82
C PHE A 126 14.20 -7.40 5.41
N TYR A 127 14.02 -8.34 4.47
CA TYR A 127 12.68 -8.77 4.06
C TYR A 127 11.92 -9.51 5.13
N MET A 128 12.59 -10.27 6.00
CA MET A 128 11.93 -10.92 7.12
C MET A 128 11.25 -9.89 8.04
N PHE A 129 11.95 -8.79 8.36
CA PHE A 129 11.37 -7.68 9.12
C PHE A 129 10.32 -6.91 8.30
N TYR A 130 10.60 -6.63 7.04
CA TYR A 130 9.71 -5.86 6.17
C TYR A 130 8.35 -6.56 5.98
N LEU A 131 8.36 -7.86 5.64
CA LEU A 131 7.13 -8.65 5.48
C LEU A 131 6.39 -8.81 6.81
N SER A 132 7.10 -8.95 7.94
CA SER A 132 6.47 -9.04 9.26
C SER A 132 5.62 -7.80 9.58
N THR A 133 6.14 -6.61 9.27
CA THR A 133 5.38 -5.35 9.41
C THR A 133 4.16 -5.31 8.48
N MET A 134 4.29 -5.78 7.23
CA MET A 134 3.17 -5.83 6.28
C MET A 134 2.03 -6.74 6.77
N PHE A 135 2.36 -7.94 7.25
CA PHE A 135 1.37 -8.88 7.80
C PHE A 135 0.71 -8.36 9.07
N SER A 136 1.48 -7.67 9.93
CA SER A 136 0.94 -7.03 11.12
C SER A 136 -0.06 -5.92 10.77
N ALA A 137 0.22 -5.12 9.74
CA ALA A 137 -0.70 -4.09 9.26
C ALA A 137 -1.98 -4.67 8.66
N ILE A 138 -1.89 -5.77 7.92
CA ILE A 138 -3.07 -6.50 7.41
C ILE A 138 -3.98 -6.91 8.57
N ALA A 139 -3.42 -7.43 9.67
CA ALA A 139 -4.22 -7.79 10.83
C ALA A 139 -4.93 -6.57 11.46
N LYS A 140 -4.20 -5.46 11.65
CA LYS A 140 -4.76 -4.23 12.23
C LYS A 140 -5.87 -3.59 11.40
N PHE A 141 -5.85 -3.82 10.09
CA PHE A 141 -6.90 -3.40 9.18
C PHE A 141 -8.08 -4.39 9.11
N ALA A 142 -7.78 -5.67 8.97
CA ALA A 142 -8.78 -6.70 8.70
C ALA A 142 -9.62 -7.08 9.93
N VAL A 143 -9.04 -7.04 11.14
CA VAL A 143 -9.77 -7.39 12.36
C VAL A 143 -10.92 -6.41 12.64
N PRO A 144 -10.72 -5.09 12.59
CA PRO A 144 -11.84 -4.15 12.69
C PRO A 144 -12.93 -4.38 11.64
N LEU A 145 -12.56 -4.66 10.38
CA LEU A 145 -13.51 -4.90 9.28
C LEU A 145 -14.41 -6.12 9.50
N LEU A 146 -13.87 -7.19 10.08
CA LEU A 146 -14.61 -8.40 10.39
C LEU A 146 -15.62 -8.17 11.53
N GLY A 147 -15.30 -7.29 12.47
CA GLY A 147 -16.19 -6.89 13.56
C GLY A 147 -16.23 -7.86 14.75
N PHE A 148 -15.31 -8.83 14.80
CA PHE A 148 -15.12 -9.74 15.92
C PHE A 148 -13.62 -10.00 16.14
N GLU A 149 -13.17 -9.89 17.39
CA GLU A 149 -11.75 -10.00 17.74
C GLU A 149 -11.33 -11.45 18.07
N THR A 150 -12.26 -12.25 18.57
CA THR A 150 -12.03 -13.63 19.00
C THR A 150 -12.98 -14.58 18.30
N LEU A 151 -12.48 -15.76 17.93
CA LEU A 151 -13.35 -16.85 17.47
C LEU A 151 -14.09 -17.46 18.67
N SER A 152 -15.17 -18.22 18.39
CA SER A 152 -16.00 -18.92 19.40
C SER A 152 -15.23 -19.80 20.39
N ASN A 153 -14.01 -20.20 20.05
CA ASN A 153 -13.06 -21.01 20.80
C ASN A 153 -12.02 -20.17 21.59
N GLY A 154 -12.20 -18.85 21.70
CA GLY A 154 -11.36 -17.95 22.50
C GLY A 154 -10.02 -17.58 21.86
N LEU A 155 -9.77 -18.01 20.62
CA LEU A 155 -8.56 -17.66 19.87
C LEU A 155 -8.71 -16.28 19.20
N ASP A 156 -7.71 -15.42 19.35
CA ASP A 156 -7.65 -14.16 18.61
C ASP A 156 -7.60 -14.44 17.11
N ILE A 157 -8.46 -13.76 16.35
CA ILE A 157 -8.60 -13.98 14.91
C ILE A 157 -7.31 -13.71 14.13
N LYS A 158 -6.45 -12.82 14.63
CA LYS A 158 -5.17 -12.47 14.02
C LYS A 158 -4.28 -13.69 13.78
N TYR A 159 -4.34 -14.70 14.67
CA TYR A 159 -3.54 -15.92 14.57
C TYR A 159 -4.05 -16.90 13.51
N VAL A 160 -5.29 -16.77 13.08
CA VAL A 160 -5.86 -17.59 11.98
C VAL A 160 -5.77 -16.84 10.66
N LEU A 161 -6.08 -15.54 10.68
CA LEU A 161 -6.18 -14.71 9.50
C LEU A 161 -4.82 -14.51 8.81
N VAL A 162 -3.79 -14.12 9.57
CA VAL A 162 -2.47 -13.82 9.01
C VAL A 162 -1.86 -15.04 8.32
N PRO A 163 -1.79 -16.24 8.95
CA PRO A 163 -1.29 -17.44 8.27
C PRO A 163 -2.12 -17.86 7.06
N SER A 164 -3.44 -17.68 7.10
CA SER A 164 -4.32 -18.02 5.97
C SER A 164 -4.05 -17.14 4.75
N ILE A 165 -3.95 -15.83 4.94
CA ILE A 165 -3.59 -14.89 3.87
C ILE A 165 -2.17 -15.19 3.38
N ALA A 166 -1.22 -15.39 4.29
CA ALA A 166 0.16 -15.73 3.92
C ALA A 166 0.23 -16.99 3.05
N LEU A 167 -0.51 -18.05 3.42
CA LEU A 167 -0.56 -19.29 2.66
C LEU A 167 -1.06 -19.05 1.23
N ILE A 168 -2.15 -18.31 1.06
CA ILE A 168 -2.71 -18.01 -0.26
C ILE A 168 -1.71 -17.20 -1.11
N VAL A 169 -1.10 -16.17 -0.51
CA VAL A 169 -0.09 -15.31 -1.17
C VAL A 169 1.13 -16.11 -1.61
N ILE A 170 1.63 -17.00 -0.74
CA ILE A 170 2.74 -17.88 -1.07
C ILE A 170 2.35 -18.83 -2.21
N LEU A 171 1.15 -19.42 -2.16
CA LEU A 171 0.68 -20.33 -3.19
C LEU A 171 0.65 -19.66 -4.57
N TYR A 172 -0.07 -18.56 -4.76
CA TYR A 172 -0.14 -17.96 -6.10
C TYR A 172 1.19 -17.29 -6.52
N GLY A 173 1.95 -16.74 -5.56
CA GLY A 173 3.20 -16.03 -5.83
C GLY A 173 4.36 -16.95 -6.22
N VAL A 174 4.58 -18.03 -5.46
CA VAL A 174 5.63 -19.00 -5.75
C VAL A 174 5.33 -19.80 -7.01
N LEU A 175 4.05 -20.08 -7.28
CA LEU A 175 3.68 -20.89 -8.45
C LEU A 175 3.86 -20.12 -9.77
N GLY A 176 3.58 -18.82 -9.81
CA GLY A 176 3.55 -18.05 -11.06
C GLY A 176 4.73 -17.10 -11.31
N GLY A 177 5.65 -16.96 -10.35
CA GLY A 177 6.84 -16.09 -10.48
C GLY A 177 6.50 -14.62 -10.68
N LEU A 178 7.43 -13.86 -11.25
CA LEU A 178 7.30 -12.41 -11.45
C LEU A 178 6.09 -12.05 -12.34
N THR A 179 5.75 -12.89 -13.32
CA THR A 179 4.60 -12.67 -14.19
C THR A 179 3.30 -12.67 -13.40
N ALA A 180 3.08 -13.66 -12.53
CA ALA A 180 1.90 -13.65 -11.66
C ALA A 180 1.88 -12.41 -10.78
N ALA A 181 3.01 -12.08 -10.14
CA ALA A 181 3.12 -10.90 -9.29
C ALA A 181 2.67 -9.62 -10.01
N TYR A 182 3.09 -9.40 -11.26
CA TYR A 182 2.74 -8.16 -11.98
C TYR A 182 1.27 -8.10 -12.40
N TYR A 183 0.66 -9.23 -12.74
CA TYR A 183 -0.77 -9.25 -13.04
C TYR A 183 -1.63 -9.11 -11.78
N THR A 184 -1.20 -9.69 -10.66
CA THR A 184 -1.87 -9.47 -9.38
C THR A 184 -1.70 -8.02 -8.92
N ASP A 185 -0.51 -7.43 -9.05
CA ASP A 185 -0.23 -6.02 -8.73
C ASP A 185 -1.08 -5.06 -9.59
N LEU A 186 -1.33 -5.40 -10.86
CA LEU A 186 -2.23 -4.62 -11.72
C LEU A 186 -3.65 -4.59 -11.16
N ILE A 187 -4.22 -5.74 -10.83
CA ILE A 187 -5.59 -5.82 -10.32
C ILE A 187 -5.69 -5.19 -8.94
N GLN A 188 -4.76 -5.55 -8.04
CA GLN A 188 -4.68 -4.98 -6.69
C GLN A 188 -4.48 -3.47 -6.72
N GLY A 189 -3.61 -2.98 -7.61
CA GLY A 189 -3.37 -1.55 -7.75
C GLY A 189 -4.60 -0.78 -8.22
N ILE A 190 -5.36 -1.35 -9.17
CA ILE A 190 -6.65 -0.76 -9.58
C ILE A 190 -7.62 -0.68 -8.40
N PHE A 191 -7.73 -1.76 -7.61
CA PHE A 191 -8.58 -1.75 -6.42
C PHE A 191 -8.11 -0.74 -5.39
N ILE A 192 -6.81 -0.68 -5.08
CA ILE A 192 -6.28 0.32 -4.15
C ILE A 192 -6.66 1.73 -4.61
N ILE A 193 -6.48 2.08 -5.88
CA ILE A 193 -6.83 3.41 -6.41
C ILE A 193 -8.32 3.69 -6.24
N LEU A 194 -9.18 2.75 -6.64
CA LEU A 194 -10.63 2.89 -6.52
C LEU A 194 -11.05 3.08 -5.05
N LEU A 195 -10.56 2.23 -4.16
CA LEU A 195 -10.85 2.25 -2.74
C LEU A 195 -10.34 3.53 -2.06
N SER A 196 -9.19 4.05 -2.50
CA SER A 196 -8.58 5.29 -1.99
C SER A 196 -9.43 6.52 -2.26
N VAL A 197 -10.13 6.55 -3.40
CA VAL A 197 -10.99 7.69 -3.80
C VAL A 197 -12.41 7.50 -3.29
N MET A 198 -12.89 6.26 -3.20
CA MET A 198 -14.27 5.93 -2.87
C MET A 198 -14.67 6.35 -1.45
N LEU A 199 -13.78 6.26 -0.46
CA LEU A 199 -14.09 6.62 0.93
C LEU A 199 -14.39 8.11 1.12
N ILE A 200 -13.85 8.98 0.27
CA ILE A 200 -13.98 10.43 0.39
C ILE A 200 -15.44 10.89 0.22
N PRO A 201 -16.13 10.63 -0.92
CA PRO A 201 -17.51 11.09 -1.08
C PRO A 201 -18.47 10.46 -0.07
N PHE A 202 -18.33 9.17 0.24
CA PHE A 202 -19.18 8.50 1.22
C PHE A 202 -18.94 9.02 2.64
N GLY A 203 -17.70 9.29 3.02
CA GLY A 203 -17.37 9.85 4.32
C GLY A 203 -17.85 11.29 4.49
N LEU A 204 -17.76 12.12 3.44
CA LEU A 204 -18.33 13.48 3.46
C LEU A 204 -19.86 13.45 3.57
N LEU A 205 -20.54 12.55 2.87
CA LEU A 205 -21.98 12.36 3.02
C LEU A 205 -22.35 11.85 4.42
N ALA A 206 -21.53 10.99 5.03
CA ALA A 206 -21.73 10.54 6.40
C ALA A 206 -21.62 11.70 7.40
N LEU A 207 -20.66 12.61 7.22
CA LEU A 207 -20.55 13.83 8.03
C LEU A 207 -21.80 14.71 7.92
N VAL A 208 -22.32 14.92 6.71
CA VAL A 208 -23.57 15.68 6.51
C VAL A 208 -24.76 14.98 7.19
N LYS A 209 -24.80 13.65 7.12
CA LYS A 209 -25.87 12.86 7.75
C LYS A 209 -25.85 12.92 9.27
N GLU A 210 -24.67 12.93 9.87
CA GLU A 210 -24.52 12.89 11.32
C GLU A 210 -24.55 14.26 11.97
N PHE A 211 -24.00 15.29 11.31
CA PHE A 211 -23.80 16.63 11.91
C PHE A 211 -24.42 17.78 11.10
N GLY A 212 -25.01 17.50 9.94
CA GLY A 212 -25.67 18.46 9.07
C GLY A 212 -27.14 18.14 8.83
N ASP A 213 -27.66 18.62 7.70
CA ASP A 213 -29.02 18.33 7.22
C ASP A 213 -28.97 17.75 5.80
N PRO A 214 -29.14 16.43 5.63
CA PRO A 214 -29.11 15.76 4.31
C PRO A 214 -30.17 16.24 3.30
N SER A 215 -31.22 16.91 3.75
CA SER A 215 -32.28 17.38 2.85
C SER A 215 -31.92 18.67 2.12
N THR A 216 -31.02 19.46 2.71
CA THR A 216 -30.63 20.79 2.20
C THR A 216 -29.14 20.88 1.85
N GLN A 217 -28.30 20.02 2.43
CA GLN A 217 -26.85 20.07 2.31
C GLN A 217 -26.30 18.93 1.44
N GLY A 218 -25.29 19.26 0.63
CA GLY A 218 -24.63 18.33 -0.30
C GLY A 218 -23.24 17.90 0.15
N ILE A 219 -22.52 17.18 -0.73
CA ILE A 219 -21.15 16.69 -0.45
C ILE A 219 -20.19 17.82 -0.08
N MET A 220 -20.35 19.01 -0.68
CA MET A 220 -19.47 20.16 -0.42
C MET A 220 -19.64 20.71 1.00
N ASP A 221 -20.83 20.60 1.59
CA ASP A 221 -21.06 20.95 2.99
C ASP A 221 -20.31 20.01 3.94
N GLY A 222 -20.03 18.77 3.52
CA GLY A 222 -19.19 17.84 4.27
C GLY A 222 -17.79 18.41 4.54
N PHE A 223 -17.21 19.15 3.59
CA PHE A 223 -15.93 19.84 3.82
C PHE A 223 -16.06 20.95 4.85
N ARG A 224 -17.14 21.74 4.79
CA ARG A 224 -17.41 22.80 5.77
C ARG A 224 -17.57 22.20 7.17
N ILE A 225 -18.38 21.16 7.32
CA ILE A 225 -18.60 20.44 8.59
C ILE A 225 -17.28 19.86 9.12
N MET A 226 -16.45 19.29 8.25
CA MET A 226 -15.12 18.80 8.63
C MET A 226 -14.25 19.93 9.21
N HIS A 227 -14.22 21.10 8.56
CA HIS A 227 -13.50 22.28 9.06
C HIS A 227 -14.06 22.85 10.37
N GLU A 228 -15.36 22.70 10.62
CA GLU A 228 -15.99 23.14 11.88
C GLU A 228 -15.70 22.20 13.05
N ARG A 229 -15.52 20.90 12.78
CA ARG A 229 -15.30 19.87 13.81
C ARG A 229 -13.84 19.62 14.13
N VAL A 230 -12.95 19.85 13.17
CA VAL A 230 -11.52 19.56 13.29
C VAL A 230 -10.77 20.87 13.54
N ALA A 231 -9.90 20.89 14.55
CA ALA A 231 -9.12 22.08 14.86
C ALA A 231 -8.20 22.48 13.68
N GLU A 232 -8.01 23.78 13.47
CA GLU A 232 -7.28 24.34 12.33
C GLU A 232 -5.84 23.78 12.21
N GLU A 233 -5.21 23.48 13.34
CA GLU A 233 -3.87 22.88 13.43
C GLU A 233 -3.74 21.54 12.69
N TYR A 234 -4.82 20.75 12.63
CA TYR A 234 -4.83 19.47 11.90
C TYR A 234 -4.85 19.65 10.37
N PHE A 235 -5.13 20.86 9.86
CA PHE A 235 -5.05 21.15 8.42
C PHE A 235 -3.68 21.71 8.01
N SER A 236 -2.81 22.00 8.98
CA SER A 236 -1.45 22.46 8.72
C SER A 236 -0.59 21.33 8.14
N LEU A 237 0.11 21.63 7.04
CA LEU A 237 0.94 20.65 6.34
C LEU A 237 2.32 20.46 7.00
N PHE A 238 2.81 21.44 7.76
CA PHE A 238 4.19 21.42 8.30
C PHE A 238 4.27 21.64 9.81
N ASN A 239 3.30 22.35 10.38
CA ASN A 239 3.22 22.68 11.80
C ASN A 239 1.92 22.09 12.34
N GLY A 240 1.81 20.75 12.30
CA GLY A 240 0.65 20.05 12.84
C GLY A 240 0.45 20.32 14.34
N PRO A 241 -0.51 19.63 14.98
CA PRO A 241 -0.75 19.74 16.43
C PRO A 241 0.55 19.55 17.22
N SER A 242 0.63 20.00 18.48
CA SER A 242 1.88 19.90 19.28
C SER A 242 2.45 18.47 19.44
N ALA A 243 1.65 17.45 19.13
CA ALA A 243 2.04 16.04 19.05
C ALA A 243 2.51 15.58 17.65
N GLY A 244 2.66 16.48 16.69
CA GLY A 244 2.94 16.19 15.29
C GLY A 244 4.30 15.54 15.09
N GLU A 245 4.31 14.37 14.44
CA GLU A 245 5.50 13.52 14.26
C GLU A 245 6.43 14.01 13.14
N PHE A 246 6.05 15.03 12.36
CA PHE A 246 6.71 15.41 11.10
C PHE A 246 7.17 16.88 11.03
N PRO A 247 8.07 17.35 11.92
CA PRO A 247 8.66 18.67 11.79
C PRO A 247 9.56 18.74 10.54
N VAL A 248 9.73 19.94 9.97
CA VAL A 248 10.51 20.14 8.72
C VAL A 248 11.91 19.49 8.74
N PRO A 249 12.72 19.60 9.82
CA PRO A 249 14.02 18.93 9.87
C PRO A 249 13.90 17.40 9.74
N TYR A 250 12.88 16.79 10.34
CA TYR A 250 12.64 15.36 10.24
C TYR A 250 12.28 14.94 8.81
N ILE A 251 11.44 15.72 8.12
CA ILE A 251 11.08 15.50 6.71
C ILE A 251 12.34 15.55 5.83
N ILE A 252 13.21 16.54 6.04
CA ILE A 252 14.46 16.69 5.28
C ILE A 252 15.37 15.49 5.54
N SER A 253 15.61 15.14 6.81
CA SER A 253 16.47 14.00 7.17
C SER A 253 15.97 12.68 6.59
N LEU A 254 14.66 12.41 6.68
CA LEU A 254 14.08 11.20 6.09
C LEU A 254 14.17 11.22 4.57
N THR A 255 13.92 12.36 3.92
CA THR A 255 14.04 12.49 2.46
C THR A 255 15.45 12.14 1.98
N LEU A 256 16.47 12.64 2.67
CA LEU A 256 17.87 12.31 2.35
C LEU A 256 18.17 10.82 2.57
N LEU A 257 17.63 10.23 3.64
CA LEU A 257 17.80 8.80 3.92
C LEU A 257 17.17 7.92 2.83
N VAL A 258 15.93 8.21 2.44
CA VAL A 258 15.21 7.39 1.43
C VAL A 258 15.82 7.53 0.03
N LEU A 259 16.38 8.69 -0.30
CA LEU A 259 17.10 8.90 -1.58
C LEU A 259 18.28 7.96 -1.75
N VAL A 260 19.00 7.65 -0.67
CA VAL A 260 20.14 6.73 -0.70
C VAL A 260 19.67 5.27 -0.65
N GLY A 261 18.68 4.96 0.19
CA GLY A 261 18.27 3.58 0.45
C GLY A 261 17.53 2.88 -0.69
N ILE A 262 16.81 3.64 -1.52
CA ILE A 262 15.88 3.05 -2.51
C ILE A 262 16.57 2.22 -3.59
N VAL A 263 17.73 2.68 -4.06
CA VAL A 263 18.45 2.06 -5.20
C VAL A 263 19.11 0.73 -4.83
N VAL A 264 19.23 0.43 -3.54
CA VAL A 264 19.81 -0.80 -3.03
C VAL A 264 18.76 -1.79 -2.51
N GLN A 265 17.47 -1.50 -2.68
CA GLN A 265 16.41 -2.43 -2.26
C GLN A 265 16.39 -3.68 -3.16
N PRO A 266 16.29 -4.90 -2.60
CA PRO A 266 16.57 -6.09 -3.41
C PRO A 266 15.55 -6.40 -4.50
N HIS A 267 14.28 -6.01 -4.33
CA HIS A 267 13.24 -6.17 -5.36
C HIS A 267 13.41 -5.20 -6.53
N PHE A 268 14.16 -4.11 -6.30
CA PHE A 268 14.26 -2.99 -7.23
C PHE A 268 15.01 -3.36 -8.51
N ILE A 269 15.74 -4.48 -8.56
CA ILE A 269 16.30 -4.96 -9.82
C ILE A 269 15.21 -5.43 -10.80
N ALA A 270 14.16 -6.08 -10.29
CA ALA A 270 13.06 -6.55 -11.11
C ALA A 270 12.06 -5.42 -11.36
N THR A 271 11.53 -4.80 -10.29
CA THR A 271 10.48 -3.77 -10.37
C THR A 271 11.01 -2.39 -10.75
N GLY A 272 12.29 -2.11 -10.54
CA GLY A 272 12.96 -0.88 -10.96
C GLY A 272 13.30 -0.84 -12.44
N GLY A 273 12.78 -1.76 -13.25
CA GLY A 273 12.87 -1.71 -14.71
C GLY A 273 13.76 -2.76 -15.37
N GLY A 274 14.40 -3.66 -14.60
CA GLY A 274 15.16 -4.77 -15.18
C GLY A 274 14.30 -5.77 -15.96
N SER A 275 13.01 -5.88 -15.60
CA SER A 275 12.02 -6.74 -16.26
C SER A 275 11.27 -6.05 -17.42
N ALA A 276 11.55 -4.77 -17.68
CA ALA A 276 10.87 -4.01 -18.73
C ALA A 276 11.36 -4.39 -20.14
N LYS A 277 10.49 -4.26 -21.15
CA LYS A 277 10.85 -4.52 -22.56
C LYS A 277 11.92 -3.55 -23.10
N SER A 278 11.86 -2.29 -22.70
CA SER A 278 12.81 -1.25 -23.14
C SER A 278 13.14 -0.27 -22.02
N GLU A 279 14.21 0.50 -22.20
CA GLU A 279 14.61 1.54 -21.24
C GLU A 279 13.51 2.60 -21.05
N TYR A 280 12.79 2.95 -22.11
CA TYR A 280 11.70 3.92 -22.01
C TYR A 280 10.56 3.39 -21.14
N GLU A 281 10.21 2.11 -21.28
CA GLU A 281 9.12 1.50 -20.53
C GLU A 281 9.51 1.27 -19.07
N ALA A 282 10.79 0.99 -18.80
CA ALA A 282 11.35 0.97 -17.44
C ALA A 282 11.20 2.34 -16.74
N ARG A 283 11.60 3.43 -17.42
CA ARG A 283 11.52 4.78 -16.87
C ARG A 283 10.08 5.21 -16.60
N VAL A 284 9.22 5.07 -17.60
CA VAL A 284 7.80 5.47 -17.50
C VAL A 284 7.11 4.61 -16.44
N GLY A 285 7.32 3.30 -16.45
CA GLY A 285 6.77 2.39 -15.45
C GLY A 285 7.11 2.81 -14.03
N LEU A 286 8.41 2.93 -13.75
CA LEU A 286 8.90 3.23 -12.40
C LEU A 286 8.45 4.60 -11.90
N VAL A 287 8.51 5.63 -12.74
CA VAL A 287 8.10 6.99 -12.36
C VAL A 287 6.59 7.08 -12.20
N THR A 288 5.82 6.63 -13.19
CA THR A 288 4.36 6.75 -13.14
C THR A 288 3.77 5.93 -12.00
N GLY A 289 4.28 4.72 -11.74
CA GLY A 289 3.80 3.88 -10.63
C GLY A 289 4.01 4.53 -9.27
N ASN A 290 5.22 5.02 -9.01
CA ASN A 290 5.54 5.72 -7.76
C ASN A 290 4.81 7.06 -7.62
N PHE A 291 4.55 7.76 -8.73
CA PHE A 291 3.80 9.02 -8.72
C PHE A 291 2.31 8.79 -8.45
N LEU A 292 1.73 7.74 -9.04
CA LEU A 292 0.33 7.35 -8.82
C LEU A 292 0.05 7.03 -7.34
N LYS A 293 1.02 6.44 -6.63
CA LYS A 293 0.96 6.26 -5.17
C LYS A 293 0.70 7.57 -4.44
N ARG A 294 1.32 8.68 -4.87
CA ARG A 294 1.18 10.00 -4.21
C ARG A 294 -0.24 10.56 -4.31
N LEU A 295 -0.91 10.31 -5.45
CA LEU A 295 -2.32 10.68 -5.59
C LEU A 295 -3.20 9.91 -4.59
N CYS A 296 -2.93 8.62 -4.39
CA CYS A 296 -3.64 7.81 -3.39
C CYS A 296 -3.36 8.30 -1.97
N THR A 297 -2.11 8.66 -1.67
CA THR A 297 -1.70 9.23 -0.36
C THR A 297 -2.51 10.47 0.01
N VAL A 298 -2.78 11.37 -0.94
CA VAL A 298 -3.63 12.54 -0.69
C VAL A 298 -5.05 12.11 -0.32
N GLY A 299 -5.62 11.13 -1.03
CA GLY A 299 -6.93 10.59 -0.72
C GLY A 299 -7.00 9.93 0.67
N TRP A 300 -5.95 9.22 1.07
CA TRP A 300 -5.85 8.62 2.40
C TRP A 300 -5.77 9.67 3.50
N ALA A 301 -4.99 10.74 3.31
CA ALA A 301 -4.92 11.83 4.26
C ALA A 301 -6.25 12.56 4.42
N LEU A 302 -6.98 12.81 3.33
CA LEU A 302 -8.33 13.37 3.37
C LEU A 302 -9.29 12.44 4.11
N THR A 303 -9.23 11.14 3.83
CA THR A 303 -10.04 10.13 4.51
C THR A 303 -9.73 10.07 6.01
N ALA A 304 -8.48 10.25 6.41
CA ALA A 304 -8.08 10.33 7.81
C ALA A 304 -8.69 11.54 8.52
N LEU A 305 -8.73 12.72 7.87
CA LEU A 305 -9.39 13.91 8.41
C LEU A 305 -10.91 13.74 8.50
N ILE A 306 -11.53 13.10 7.51
CA ILE A 306 -12.95 12.75 7.57
C ILE A 306 -13.22 11.79 8.73
N ALA A 307 -12.38 10.76 8.90
CA ALA A 307 -12.48 9.85 10.04
C ALA A 307 -12.29 10.60 11.36
N LEU A 308 -11.36 11.54 11.45
CA LEU A 308 -11.15 12.37 12.65
C LEU A 308 -12.40 13.17 12.99
N ALA A 309 -13.05 13.79 12.00
CA ALA A 309 -14.26 14.56 12.18
C ALA A 309 -15.47 13.70 12.59
N LEU A 310 -15.57 12.50 12.01
CA LEU A 310 -16.71 11.59 12.16
C LEU A 310 -16.61 10.69 13.40
N LEU A 311 -15.42 10.15 13.67
CA LEU A 311 -15.20 9.02 14.57
C LEU A 311 -14.36 9.36 15.81
N ALA A 312 -14.15 10.65 16.14
CA ALA A 312 -13.32 11.09 17.27
C ALA A 312 -13.65 10.38 18.60
N GLY A 313 -14.92 10.00 18.82
CA GLY A 313 -15.37 9.30 20.02
C GLY A 313 -15.30 7.76 19.96
N ASN A 314 -14.73 7.17 18.90
CA ASN A 314 -14.74 5.73 18.71
C ASN A 314 -13.72 5.03 19.64
N PRO A 315 -14.15 4.07 20.48
CA PRO A 315 -13.27 3.43 21.46
C PRO A 315 -12.21 2.50 20.82
N GLU A 316 -12.48 1.90 19.66
CA GLU A 316 -11.50 1.04 18.97
C GLU A 316 -10.31 1.86 18.47
N ILE A 317 -10.58 3.06 17.95
CA ILE A 317 -9.55 3.98 17.47
C ILE A 317 -8.76 4.59 18.63
N ALA A 318 -9.45 4.94 19.73
CA ALA A 318 -8.81 5.45 20.93
C ALA A 318 -7.86 4.41 21.56
N ALA A 319 -8.17 3.12 21.47
CA ALA A 319 -7.32 2.04 21.96
C ALA A 319 -6.10 1.78 21.05
N ASP A 320 -6.27 1.83 19.72
CA ASP A 320 -5.18 1.66 18.75
C ASP A 320 -5.43 2.52 17.50
N PRO A 321 -4.70 3.65 17.33
CA PRO A 321 -4.82 4.52 16.16
C PRO A 321 -4.50 3.84 14.82
N ASP A 322 -3.82 2.68 14.80
CA ASP A 322 -3.64 1.93 13.55
C ASP A 322 -4.97 1.34 13.03
N ARG A 323 -6.01 1.26 13.85
CA ARG A 323 -7.33 0.75 13.45
C ARG A 323 -8.17 1.76 12.69
N VAL A 324 -7.76 3.04 12.65
CA VAL A 324 -8.51 4.14 12.01
C VAL A 324 -9.00 3.78 10.62
N TRP A 325 -8.10 3.27 9.77
CA TRP A 325 -8.44 2.96 8.38
C TRP A 325 -9.49 1.84 8.27
N GLY A 326 -9.34 0.77 9.06
CA GLY A 326 -10.27 -0.36 9.07
C GLY A 326 -11.63 0.00 9.65
N VAL A 327 -11.66 0.76 10.75
CA VAL A 327 -12.90 1.25 11.38
C VAL A 327 -13.61 2.23 10.44
N ALA A 328 -12.90 3.21 9.86
CA ALA A 328 -13.49 4.15 8.91
C ALA A 328 -14.10 3.43 7.70
N ALA A 329 -13.39 2.45 7.14
CA ALA A 329 -13.93 1.63 6.06
C ALA A 329 -15.21 0.87 6.47
N ARG A 330 -15.24 0.28 7.68
CA ARG A 330 -16.42 -0.42 8.20
C ARG A 330 -17.61 0.51 8.42
N GLU A 331 -17.41 1.63 9.10
CA GLU A 331 -18.50 2.55 9.48
C GLU A 331 -19.02 3.36 8.30
N ILE A 332 -18.16 3.73 7.35
CA ILE A 332 -18.55 4.53 6.17
C ILE A 332 -19.18 3.63 5.09
N LEU A 333 -18.61 2.47 4.80
CA LEU A 333 -19.05 1.61 3.69
C LEU A 333 -20.03 0.52 4.12
N GLY A 334 -19.97 0.05 5.37
CA GLY A 334 -20.83 -1.00 5.89
C GLY A 334 -22.33 -0.71 5.73
N PRO A 335 -22.82 0.50 6.07
CA PRO A 335 -24.23 0.86 5.90
C PRO A 335 -24.75 0.81 4.47
N LEU A 336 -23.85 0.84 3.46
CA LEU A 336 -24.24 0.80 2.05
C LEU A 336 -24.66 -0.62 1.61
N ASN A 337 -24.19 -1.66 2.27
CA ASN A 337 -24.52 -3.07 1.99
C ASN A 337 -24.30 -3.50 0.52
N LEU A 338 -23.25 -2.96 -0.12
CA LEU A 338 -22.91 -3.20 -1.54
C LEU A 338 -21.73 -4.17 -1.73
N GLY A 339 -21.26 -4.85 -0.70
CA GLY A 339 -20.06 -5.70 -0.78
C GLY A 339 -18.73 -4.94 -0.71
N LEU A 340 -18.79 -3.62 -0.48
CA LEU A 340 -17.62 -2.73 -0.51
C LEU A 340 -16.66 -2.96 0.65
N VAL A 341 -17.16 -3.45 1.79
CA VAL A 341 -16.32 -3.82 2.95
C VAL A 341 -15.52 -5.07 2.63
N GLY A 342 -16.13 -6.04 1.93
CA GLY A 342 -15.44 -7.22 1.41
C GLY A 342 -14.41 -6.88 0.35
N LEU A 343 -14.73 -5.98 -0.58
CA LEU A 343 -13.79 -5.47 -1.58
C LEU A 343 -12.61 -4.73 -0.93
N MET A 344 -12.84 -4.02 0.16
CA MET A 344 -11.82 -3.29 0.89
C MET A 344 -10.85 -4.22 1.62
N LEU A 345 -11.31 -5.41 2.04
CA LEU A 345 -10.48 -6.45 2.64
C LEU A 345 -9.69 -7.29 1.63
N ALA A 346 -10.17 -7.37 0.39
CA ALA A 346 -9.62 -8.18 -0.70
C ALA A 346 -8.31 -7.57 -1.26
#